data_AF-A0A957SZD4-F1
#
_entry.id   AF-A0A957SZD4-F1
#
_cell.length_a   1.000
_cell.length_b   1.000
_cell.length_c   1.000
_cell.angle_alpha   90.00
_cell.angle_beta   90.00
_cell.angle_gamma   90.00
#
_symmetry.space_group_name_H-M   'P 1'
#
loop_
_entity.id
_entity.type
_entity.pdbx_description
1 polymer ?
#
loop_
_entity_poly.entity_id
_entity_poly.type
_entity_poly.pdbx_seq_one_letter_code
_entity_poly.pdbx_strand_id
1 'polypeptide(L)'
;MKTEDWRLKTFLDECSQLGTSEEAIEKAEKKGFDTGLCVMHPFTGATYPLYVANFVLMDYGTGAIFGCPAHDQRDHDFCRKYGLPIIDT
;
A
#
# COMPACT_ATOMS: atom_id res chain seq x y z
N MET A 1 3.42 -10.51 -13.76
CA MET A 1 4.01 -9.18 -13.52
C MET A 1 4.48 -8.66 -14.87
N LYS A 2 3.83 -7.63 -15.44
CA LYS A 2 4.40 -6.97 -16.62
C LYS A 2 5.55 -6.11 -16.09
N THR A 3 6.76 -6.64 -16.17
CA THR A 3 7.95 -6.11 -15.50
C THR A 3 8.45 -4.78 -16.10
N GLU A 4 7.62 -4.08 -16.89
CA GLU A 4 7.98 -2.94 -17.73
C GLU A 4 7.02 -1.74 -17.56
N ASP A 5 6.24 -1.69 -16.47
CA ASP A 5 5.45 -0.50 -16.16
C ASP A 5 6.36 0.63 -15.67
N TRP A 6 6.71 1.54 -16.59
CA TRP A 6 7.53 2.72 -16.29
C TRP A 6 6.98 3.55 -15.12
N ARG A 7 5.65 3.56 -14.94
CA ARG A 7 4.97 4.24 -13.85
C ARG A 7 5.31 3.65 -12.48
N LEU A 8 5.38 2.32 -12.38
CA LEU A 8 5.80 1.64 -11.16
C LEU A 8 7.27 1.94 -10.86
N LYS A 9 8.11 1.94 -11.89
CA LYS A 9 9.54 2.28 -11.74
C LYS A 9 9.73 3.72 -11.25
N THR A 10 8.98 4.68 -11.80
CA THR A 10 8.99 6.08 -11.33
C THR A 10 8.53 6.17 -9.88
N PHE A 11 7.46 5.44 -9.51
CA PHE A 11 6.98 5.43 -8.13
C PHE A 11 8.02 4.86 -7.15
N LEU A 12 8.73 3.80 -7.54
CA LEU A 12 9.80 3.21 -6.72
C LEU A 12 10.98 4.18 -6.55
N ASP A 13 11.35 4.92 -7.61
CA ASP A 13 12.40 5.95 -7.54
C ASP A 13 11.99 7.07 -6.58
N GLU A 14 10.75 7.58 -6.69
CA GLU A 14 10.20 8.57 -5.75
C GLU A 14 10.21 8.06 -4.30
N CYS A 15 9.82 6.80 -4.08
CA CYS A 15 9.85 6.19 -2.76
C CYS A 15 11.27 6.02 -2.22
N SER A 16 12.25 5.74 -3.08
CA SER A 16 13.66 5.61 -2.66
C SER A 16 14.29 6.93 -2.21
N GLN A 17 13.76 8.07 -2.66
CA GLN A 17 14.22 9.40 -2.27
C GLN A 17 13.58 9.90 -0.96
N LEU A 18 12.48 9.27 -0.54
CA LEU A 18 11.89 9.50 0.77
C LEU A 18 12.78 8.86 1.85
N GLY A 19 13.08 9.59 2.91
CA GLY A 19 13.89 9.07 4.02
C GLY A 19 13.26 7.82 4.62
N THR A 20 14.07 6.81 4.92
CA THR A 20 13.62 5.52 5.47
C THR A 20 13.33 5.57 6.98
N SER A 21 13.46 6.74 7.61
CA SER A 21 13.15 6.93 9.03
C SER A 21 11.64 6.90 9.29
N GLU A 22 11.22 6.23 10.35
CA GLU A 22 9.80 6.09 10.74
C GLU A 22 9.09 7.46 10.85
N GLU A 23 9.74 8.44 11.49
CA GLU A 23 9.23 9.81 11.62
C GLU A 23 9.05 10.54 10.28
N ALA A 24 9.92 10.27 9.31
CA ALA A 24 9.85 10.88 7.99
C ALA A 24 8.68 10.27 7.18
N ILE A 25 8.45 8.97 7.34
CA ILE A 25 7.38 8.23 6.67
C ILE A 25 6.01 8.58 7.25
N GLU A 26 5.90 8.73 8.57
CA GLU A 26 4.65 9.13 9.22
C GLU A 26 4.21 10.55 8.82
N LYS A 27 5.17 11.47 8.65
CA LYS A 27 4.90 12.85 8.22
C LYS A 27 4.72 12.98 6.71
N ALA A 28 5.27 12.06 5.93
CA ALA A 28 5.17 12.08 4.48
C ALA A 28 3.72 11.84 4.02
N GLU A 29 3.37 12.43 2.87
CA GLU A 29 2.10 12.14 2.26
C GLU A 29 2.02 10.65 1.88
N LYS A 30 0.97 9.97 2.36
CA LYS A 30 0.73 8.56 2.01
C LYS A 30 0.39 8.47 0.53
N LYS A 31 1.27 7.82 -0.23
CA LYS A 31 1.10 7.57 -1.66
C LYS A 31 1.06 6.07 -1.90
N GLY A 32 0.20 5.68 -2.83
CA GLY A 32 0.04 4.33 -3.30
C GLY A 32 0.00 4.26 -4.82
N PHE A 33 0.47 3.14 -5.35
CA PHE A 33 0.40 2.78 -6.75
C PHE A 33 -0.41 1.50 -6.91
N ASP A 34 -1.47 1.57 -7.70
CA ASP A 34 -2.27 0.39 -8.06
C ASP A 34 -1.47 -0.49 -9.01
N THR A 35 -1.22 -1.74 -8.62
CA THR A 35 -0.46 -2.69 -9.44
C THR A 35 -1.33 -3.36 -10.52
N GLY A 36 -2.66 -3.19 -10.45
CA GLY A 36 -3.63 -3.91 -11.28
C GLY A 36 -3.72 -5.40 -10.99
N LEU A 37 -3.04 -5.88 -9.95
CA LEU A 37 -3.11 -7.25 -9.46
C LEU A 37 -4.12 -7.34 -8.33
N CYS A 38 -4.75 -8.51 -8.19
CA CYS A 38 -5.63 -8.81 -7.08
C CYS A 38 -5.12 -10.04 -6.33
N VAL A 39 -5.29 -10.04 -5.02
CA VAL A 39 -4.96 -11.14 -4.12
C VAL A 39 -6.24 -11.72 -3.55
N MET A 40 -6.33 -13.04 -3.50
CA MET A 40 -7.46 -13.73 -2.88
C MET A 40 -7.21 -13.91 -1.38
N HIS A 41 -8.19 -13.52 -0.57
CA HIS A 41 -8.13 -13.70 0.87
C HIS A 41 -8.36 -15.18 1.24
N PRO A 42 -7.47 -15.79 2.04
CA PRO A 42 -7.41 -17.23 2.22
C PRO A 42 -8.63 -17.81 2.95
N PHE A 43 -9.32 -17.02 3.78
CA PHE A 43 -10.46 -17.49 4.58
C PHE A 43 -11.83 -17.16 4.00
N THR A 44 -11.95 -16.07 3.25
CA THR A 44 -13.23 -15.57 2.76
C THR A 44 -13.41 -15.77 1.25
N GLY A 45 -12.31 -16.05 0.53
CA GLY A 45 -12.32 -16.12 -0.94
C GLY A 45 -12.51 -14.76 -1.63
N ALA A 46 -12.65 -13.67 -0.86
CA ALA A 46 -12.77 -12.32 -1.41
C ALA A 46 -11.46 -11.89 -2.09
N THR A 47 -11.56 -11.20 -3.21
CA THR A 47 -10.38 -10.66 -3.92
C THR A 47 -10.20 -9.18 -3.60
N TYR A 48 -8.98 -8.81 -3.19
CA TYR A 48 -8.60 -7.43 -2.87
C TYR A 48 -7.50 -6.95 -3.82
N PRO A 49 -7.52 -5.67 -4.24
CA PRO A 49 -6.48 -5.12 -5.09
C PRO A 49 -5.15 -4.99 -4.33
N LEU A 50 -4.04 -5.20 -5.04
CA LEU A 50 -2.69 -5.07 -4.51
C LEU A 50 -2.13 -3.70 -4.85
N TYR A 51 -1.73 -2.96 -3.82
CA TYR A 51 -1.11 -1.65 -3.94
C TYR A 51 0.34 -1.69 -3.46
N VAL A 52 1.21 -0.92 -4.12
CA VAL A 52 2.52 -0.54 -3.57
C VAL A 52 2.33 0.76 -2.81
N ALA A 53 2.74 0.82 -1.55
CA ALA A 53 2.62 2.00 -0.72
C ALA A 53 3.97 2.46 -0.20
N ASN A 54 4.18 3.78 -0.10
CA ASN A 54 5.45 4.36 0.34
C ASN A 54 5.73 4.20 1.84
N PHE A 55 4.73 3.80 2.63
CA PHE A 55 4.82 3.62 4.08
C PHE A 55 4.98 2.15 4.51
N VAL A 56 5.14 1.23 3.55
CA VAL A 56 5.43 -0.18 3.81
C VAL A 56 6.91 -0.43 3.51
N LEU A 57 7.70 -0.71 4.54
CA LEU A 57 9.14 -0.87 4.45
C LEU A 57 9.54 -2.34 4.27
N MET A 58 10.46 -2.60 3.33
CA MET A 58 11.01 -3.95 3.13
C MET A 58 11.83 -4.43 4.34
N ASP A 59 12.45 -3.51 5.07
CA ASP A 59 13.26 -3.82 6.27
C ASP A 59 12.39 -4.09 7.52
N TYR A 60 11.07 -3.89 7.42
CA TYR A 60 10.14 -4.07 8.53
C TYR A 60 9.12 -5.19 8.23
N GLY A 61 9.28 -6.33 8.91
CA GLY A 61 8.43 -7.50 8.71
C GLY A 61 8.76 -8.26 7.43
N THR A 62 7.76 -8.51 6.57
CA THR A 62 7.94 -9.19 5.28
C THR A 62 7.93 -8.24 4.08
N GLY A 63 7.80 -6.92 4.32
CA GLY A 63 7.58 -5.93 3.27
C GLY A 63 6.16 -5.93 2.69
N ALA A 64 5.23 -6.66 3.29
CA ALA A 64 3.82 -6.68 2.92
C ALA A 64 2.94 -6.67 4.18
N ILE A 65 1.84 -5.91 4.12
CA ILE A 65 0.84 -5.84 5.19
C ILE A 65 -0.55 -6.06 4.62
N PHE A 66 -1.45 -6.61 5.44
CA PHE A 66 -2.88 -6.63 5.13
C PHE A 66 -3.52 -5.35 5.68
N GLY A 67 -4.13 -4.56 4.81
CA GLY A 67 -4.78 -3.31 5.22
C GLY A 67 -6.10 -3.57 5.95
N CYS A 68 -6.25 -3.02 7.16
CA CYS A 68 -7.47 -3.12 7.97
C CYS A 68 -8.09 -1.73 8.16
N PRO A 69 -8.75 -1.17 7.13
CA PRO A 69 -9.20 0.22 7.15
C PRO A 69 -10.32 0.52 8.15
N ALA A 70 -10.96 -0.49 8.74
CA ALA A 70 -11.94 -0.29 9.81
C ALA A 70 -11.29 0.02 11.17
N HIS A 71 -10.04 -0.42 11.39
CA HIS A 71 -9.41 -0.37 12.70
C HIS A 71 -7.99 0.23 12.69
N ASP A 72 -7.38 0.46 11.52
CA ASP A 72 -6.13 1.21 11.35
C ASP A 72 -6.41 2.53 10.63
N GLN A 73 -6.12 3.66 11.31
CA GLN A 73 -6.33 5.00 10.76
C GLN A 73 -5.53 5.24 9.48
N ARG A 74 -4.35 4.63 9.34
CA ARG A 74 -3.50 4.83 8.16
C ARG A 74 -4.09 4.15 6.94
N ASP A 75 -4.57 2.92 7.11
CA ASP A 75 -5.26 2.18 6.07
C ASP A 75 -6.58 2.85 5.71
N HIS A 76 -7.30 3.37 6.71
CA HIS A 76 -8.53 4.11 6.51
C HIS A 76 -8.32 5.38 5.64
N ASP A 77 -7.30 6.19 5.96
CA ASP A 77 -6.96 7.39 5.17
C ASP A 77 -6.57 7.01 3.73
N PHE A 78 -5.81 5.93 3.58
CA PHE A 78 -5.42 5.41 2.28
C PHE A 78 -6.64 4.96 1.47
N CYS A 79 -7.53 4.16 2.07
CA CYS A 79 -8.75 3.70 1.42
C CYS A 79 -9.66 4.86 1.02
N ARG A 80 -9.82 5.89 1.87
CA ARG A 80 -10.57 7.10 1.51
C ARG A 80 -9.95 7.86 0.35
N LYS A 81 -8.62 8.01 0.33
CA LYS A 81 -7.90 8.70 -0.74
C LYS A 81 -8.04 8.01 -2.10
N TYR A 82 -8.03 6.68 -2.10
CA TYR A 82 -8.08 5.87 -3.33
C TYR A 82 -9.47 5.31 -3.66
N GLY A 83 -10.50 5.64 -2.88
CA GLY A 83 -11.87 5.17 -3.09
C GLY A 83 -12.04 3.67 -2.90
N LEU A 84 -11.22 3.06 -2.04
CA LEU A 84 -11.25 1.62 -1.76
C LEU A 84 -12.35 1.28 -0.74
N PRO A 85 -12.91 0.06 -0.79
CA PRO A 85 -13.94 -0.36 0.15
C PRO A 85 -13.40 -0.42 1.58
N ILE A 86 -14.15 0.16 2.51
CA ILE A 86 -13.91 0.08 3.95
C ILE A 86 -15.01 -0.82 4.51
N ILE A 87 -14.63 -2.01 4.93
CA ILE A 87 -15.55 -3.00 5.49
C ILE A 87 -15.34 -2.99 6.99
N ASP A 88 -16.31 -2.43 7.72
CA ASP A 88 -16.43 -2.58 9.16
C ASP A 88 -17.23 -3.87 9.44
N THR A 89 -16.82 -4.63 10.45
CA THR A 89 -17.45 -5.91 10.80
C THR A 89 -18.60 -5.70 11.78
#